data_AF-A0A438JQA4-F1
#
_entry.id   AF-A0A438JQA4-F1
#
_cell.length_a   1.000
_cell.length_b   1.000
_cell.length_c   1.000
_cell.angle_alpha   90.00
_cell.angle_beta   90.00
_cell.angle_gamma   90.00
#
_symmetry.space_group_name_H-M   'P 1'
#
loop_
_entity.id
_entity.type
_entity.pdbx_description
1 polymer ?
#
loop_
_entity_poly.entity_id
_entity_poly.type
_entity_poly.pdbx_seq_one_letter_code
_entity_poly.pdbx_strand_id
1 'polypeptide(L)'
;MARRFSTVVFASDGGGSSGTELEGRDTREFEFTTGAHDVAKVTKAAFDACNSTNPISHKTTGPANFTLDTSGEHYFICTVGSHCSLGQKLAVNVSAARAETEFIVGDSLGWTVPSGGAVTYQNWAANKTFVVGDSLKFNFTTGAHDVAEVTKAAFTACNGTNPISHETEGPADIDLETAGEHYFHLHRR
;
A
#
# COMPACT_ATOMS: atom_id res chain seq x y z
N MET A 1 -2.33 12.03 18.48
CA MET A 1 -2.77 11.48 17.18
C MET A 1 -3.94 10.54 17.43
N ALA A 2 -5.16 10.89 17.01
CA ALA A 2 -6.32 10.02 17.16
C ALA A 2 -6.21 8.87 16.17
N ARG A 3 -6.31 7.63 16.67
CA ARG A 3 -6.27 6.41 15.86
C ARG A 3 -7.45 6.40 14.89
N ARG A 4 -7.20 6.15 13.60
CA ARG A 4 -8.26 5.88 12.63
C ARG A 4 -8.45 4.36 12.59
N PHE A 5 -9.60 3.92 13.10
CA PHE A 5 -9.92 2.50 13.26
C PHE A 5 -10.24 1.86 11.91
N SER A 6 -9.62 0.70 11.62
CA SER A 6 -10.02 -0.17 10.50
C SER A 6 -10.81 -1.38 11.02
N THR A 7 -11.77 -1.86 10.23
CA THR A 7 -12.73 -2.91 10.61
C THR A 7 -12.34 -4.26 10.01
N VAL A 8 -12.17 -5.28 10.84
CA VAL A 8 -12.09 -6.69 10.38
C VAL A 8 -13.53 -7.17 10.13
N VAL A 9 -13.85 -7.54 8.89
CA VAL A 9 -15.19 -8.01 8.51
C VAL A 9 -15.21 -9.54 8.51
N PHE A 10 -15.83 -10.13 9.54
CA PHE A 10 -16.12 -11.56 9.57
C PHE A 10 -17.40 -11.85 8.78
N ALA A 11 -17.34 -12.79 7.84
CA ALA A 11 -18.53 -13.38 7.27
C ALA A 11 -19.04 -14.47 8.24
N SER A 12 -20.30 -14.33 8.66
CA SER A 12 -21.09 -15.20 9.56
C SER A 12 -20.57 -15.38 11.00
N ASP A 13 -20.99 -14.50 11.90
CA ASP A 13 -22.02 -14.80 12.89
C ASP A 13 -22.40 -13.52 13.66
N GLY A 14 -23.66 -13.41 14.09
CA GLY A 14 -24.23 -12.26 14.79
C GLY A 14 -23.68 -12.03 16.21
N GLY A 15 -22.36 -11.99 16.37
CA GLY A 15 -21.69 -11.72 17.63
C GLY A 15 -20.45 -10.87 17.36
N GLY A 16 -20.48 -9.61 17.80
CA GLY A 16 -19.38 -8.67 17.63
C GLY A 16 -18.07 -9.24 18.18
N SER A 17 -17.10 -9.40 17.31
CA SER A 17 -15.72 -9.67 17.69
C SER A 17 -14.93 -8.38 17.56
N SER A 18 -14.36 -7.91 18.67
CA SER A 18 -13.32 -6.88 18.66
C SER A 18 -12.15 -7.39 17.82
N GLY A 19 -12.07 -6.96 16.56
CA GLY A 19 -10.99 -7.33 15.66
C GLY A 19 -9.71 -6.63 16.08
N THR A 20 -8.63 -7.39 16.28
CA THR A 20 -7.28 -6.85 16.40
C THR A 20 -6.90 -6.10 15.13
N GLU A 21 -6.42 -4.87 15.30
CA GLU A 21 -5.88 -3.97 14.28
C GLU A 21 -4.73 -4.67 13.54
N LEU A 22 -4.74 -4.64 12.19
CA LEU A 22 -3.68 -5.19 11.35
C LEU A 22 -3.16 -4.07 10.45
N GLU A 23 -1.94 -3.64 10.74
CA GLU A 23 -1.17 -2.73 9.90
C GLU A 23 -0.33 -3.53 8.89
N GLY A 24 0.19 -2.85 7.86
CA GLY A 24 1.15 -3.45 6.95
C GLY A 24 2.32 -4.04 7.71
N ARG A 25 2.80 -5.21 7.27
CA ARG A 25 3.84 -6.05 7.92
C ARG A 25 3.37 -6.87 9.12
N ASP A 26 2.12 -6.75 9.55
CA ASP A 26 1.58 -7.65 10.56
C ASP A 26 1.41 -9.08 10.01
N THR A 27 1.53 -10.06 10.90
CA THR A 27 1.33 -11.48 10.58
C THR A 27 -0.05 -11.92 11.04
N ARG A 28 -0.82 -12.50 10.12
CA ARG A 28 -2.06 -13.19 10.45
C ARG A 28 -1.83 -14.69 10.58
N GLU A 29 -2.09 -15.21 11.77
CA GLU A 29 -2.11 -16.63 12.06
C GLU A 29 -3.50 -17.23 11.81
N PHE A 30 -3.51 -18.42 11.22
CA PHE A 30 -4.70 -19.23 10.97
C PHE A 30 -4.53 -20.58 11.65
N GLU A 31 -5.31 -20.81 12.70
CA GLU A 31 -5.39 -22.07 13.42
C GLU A 31 -6.41 -22.99 12.76
N PHE A 32 -5.98 -24.21 12.37
CA PHE A 32 -6.87 -25.23 11.82
C PHE A 32 -6.27 -26.64 11.88
N THR A 33 -7.13 -27.66 11.83
CA THR A 33 -6.71 -29.07 11.80
C THR A 33 -6.23 -29.47 10.40
N THR A 34 -4.94 -29.81 10.29
CA THR A 34 -4.31 -30.31 9.06
C THR A 34 -5.07 -31.51 8.48
N GLY A 35 -5.35 -31.46 7.18
CA GLY A 35 -6.11 -32.50 6.47
C GLY A 35 -7.63 -32.36 6.56
N ALA A 36 -8.15 -31.55 7.48
CA ALA A 36 -9.57 -31.18 7.55
C ALA A 36 -9.84 -29.80 6.94
N HIS A 37 -8.92 -28.85 7.14
CA HIS A 37 -8.99 -27.51 6.57
C HIS A 37 -7.63 -27.07 6.03
N ASP A 38 -7.67 -25.95 5.33
CA ASP A 38 -6.51 -25.24 4.80
C ASP A 38 -6.84 -23.75 4.71
N VAL A 39 -5.86 -22.96 4.28
CA VAL A 39 -6.04 -21.53 4.04
C VAL A 39 -5.32 -21.13 2.75
N ALA A 40 -6.06 -20.48 1.85
CA ALA A 40 -5.56 -19.93 0.61
C ALA A 40 -5.80 -18.42 0.54
N LYS A 41 -4.73 -17.65 0.27
CA LYS A 41 -4.84 -16.24 -0.12
C LYS A 41 -5.27 -16.18 -1.58
N VAL A 42 -6.30 -15.40 -1.87
CA VAL A 42 -6.92 -15.32 -3.20
C VAL A 42 -7.23 -13.88 -3.61
N THR A 43 -7.62 -13.68 -4.87
CA THR A 43 -8.13 -12.38 -5.33
C THR A 43 -9.55 -12.14 -4.80
N LYS A 44 -10.02 -10.89 -4.82
CA LYS A 44 -11.40 -10.56 -4.46
C LYS A 44 -12.44 -11.39 -5.25
N ALA A 45 -12.26 -11.48 -6.57
CA ALA A 45 -13.19 -12.23 -7.42
C ALA A 45 -13.23 -13.72 -7.06
N ALA A 46 -12.07 -14.32 -6.76
CA ALA A 46 -11.99 -15.71 -6.30
C ALA A 46 -12.61 -15.89 -4.90
N PHE A 47 -12.44 -14.93 -4.00
CA PHE A 47 -13.10 -14.92 -2.69
C PHE A 47 -14.62 -14.81 -2.77
N ASP A 48 -15.14 -13.97 -3.66
CA ASP A 48 -16.57 -13.78 -3.86
C ASP A 48 -17.21 -15.06 -4.45
N ALA A 49 -16.51 -15.71 -5.38
CA ALA A 49 -16.98 -16.93 -6.05
C ALA A 49 -16.61 -18.25 -5.32
N CYS A 50 -15.88 -18.18 -4.20
CA CYS A 50 -15.26 -19.35 -3.56
C CYS A 50 -14.45 -20.22 -4.53
N ASN A 51 -13.74 -19.57 -5.45
CA ASN A 51 -12.90 -20.24 -6.44
C ASN A 51 -11.51 -20.51 -5.85
N SER A 52 -11.15 -21.79 -5.72
CA SER A 52 -9.85 -22.25 -5.25
C SER A 52 -8.84 -22.52 -6.36
N THR A 53 -9.18 -22.26 -7.62
CA THR A 53 -8.28 -22.48 -8.76
C THR A 53 -7.21 -21.39 -8.78
N ASN A 54 -5.94 -21.79 -8.69
CA ASN A 54 -4.76 -20.91 -8.72
C ASN A 54 -4.76 -19.83 -7.62
N PRO A 55 -4.68 -20.22 -6.33
CA PRO A 55 -4.56 -19.26 -5.25
C PRO A 55 -3.24 -18.49 -5.34
N ILE A 56 -3.23 -17.26 -4.81
CA ILE A 56 -2.00 -16.44 -4.69
C ILE A 56 -0.99 -17.16 -3.78
N SER A 57 -1.48 -17.80 -2.72
CA SER A 57 -0.68 -18.65 -1.83
C SER A 57 -1.61 -19.61 -1.11
N HIS A 58 -1.14 -20.82 -0.79
CA HIS A 58 -1.93 -21.88 -0.17
C HIS A 58 -1.13 -22.63 0.87
N LYS A 59 -1.71 -22.82 2.06
CA LYS A 59 -1.10 -23.54 3.18
C LYS A 59 -2.06 -24.62 3.67
N THR A 60 -1.61 -25.87 3.61
CA THR A 60 -2.42 -27.07 3.93
C THR A 60 -2.14 -27.64 5.32
N THR A 61 -1.16 -27.08 6.05
CA THR A 61 -0.78 -27.51 7.40
C THR A 61 -0.98 -26.35 8.37
N GLY A 62 -1.69 -26.62 9.46
CA GLY A 62 -1.95 -25.66 10.53
C GLY A 62 -1.01 -25.84 11.74
N PRO A 63 -0.75 -24.78 12.52
CA PRO A 63 -1.11 -23.39 12.25
C PRO A 63 -0.35 -22.79 11.06
N ALA A 64 -0.98 -21.85 10.37
CA ALA A 64 -0.42 -21.24 9.17
C ALA A 64 -0.33 -19.72 9.31
N ASN A 65 0.84 -19.16 8.98
CA ASN A 65 1.12 -17.73 9.06
C ASN A 65 1.16 -17.06 7.69
N PHE A 66 0.54 -15.89 7.56
CA PHE A 66 0.65 -14.99 6.40
C PHE A 66 1.09 -13.60 6.83
N THR A 67 2.17 -13.10 6.26
CA THR A 67 2.56 -11.69 6.39
C THR A 67 1.72 -10.83 5.46
N LEU A 68 1.22 -9.71 5.98
CA LEU A 68 0.37 -8.76 5.26
C LEU A 68 1.19 -7.55 4.82
N ASP A 69 2.05 -7.74 3.82
CA ASP A 69 3.05 -6.72 3.40
C ASP A 69 2.48 -5.54 2.60
N THR A 70 1.18 -5.55 2.29
CA THR A 70 0.49 -4.51 1.52
C THR A 70 -0.68 -3.96 2.31
N SER A 71 -0.91 -2.65 2.21
CA SER A 71 -2.18 -2.04 2.64
C SER A 71 -3.31 -2.47 1.70
N GLY A 72 -4.54 -2.36 2.17
CA GLY A 72 -5.75 -2.70 1.42
C GLY A 72 -6.34 -4.06 1.79
N GLU A 73 -7.22 -4.56 0.92
CA GLU A 73 -8.01 -5.76 1.21
C GLU A 73 -7.27 -7.06 0.86
N HIS A 74 -7.20 -7.96 1.83
CA HIS A 74 -6.62 -9.29 1.73
C HIS A 74 -7.71 -10.33 1.94
N TYR A 75 -7.77 -11.30 1.02
CA TYR A 75 -8.84 -12.28 0.99
C TYR A 75 -8.32 -13.69 1.18
N PHE A 76 -8.96 -14.44 2.08
CA PHE A 76 -8.58 -15.80 2.45
C PHE A 76 -9.79 -16.72 2.38
N ILE A 77 -9.60 -17.94 1.89
CA ILE A 77 -10.64 -18.98 1.83
C ILE A 77 -10.09 -20.34 2.30
N CYS A 78 -10.95 -21.22 2.78
CA CYS A 78 -10.66 -22.66 2.82
C CYS A 78 -11.04 -23.30 1.47
N THR A 79 -10.15 -24.12 0.91
CA THR A 79 -10.33 -24.77 -0.40
C THR A 79 -10.93 -26.17 -0.31
N VAL A 80 -11.12 -26.69 0.91
CA VAL A 80 -11.65 -28.04 1.13
C VAL A 80 -13.16 -28.08 0.84
N GLY A 81 -13.54 -28.82 -0.22
CA GLY A 81 -14.93 -29.13 -0.54
C GLY A 81 -15.83 -27.89 -0.57
N SER A 82 -16.89 -27.90 0.25
CA SER A 82 -17.85 -26.80 0.35
C SER A 82 -17.53 -25.78 1.44
N HIS A 83 -16.39 -25.88 2.13
CA HIS A 83 -16.12 -25.09 3.33
C HIS A 83 -16.17 -23.57 3.09
N CYS A 84 -15.59 -23.06 1.99
CA CYS A 84 -15.69 -21.63 1.66
C CYS A 84 -17.15 -21.19 1.46
N SER A 85 -17.92 -21.94 0.68
CA SER A 85 -19.32 -21.62 0.38
C SER A 85 -20.23 -21.70 1.61
N LEU A 86 -19.81 -22.46 2.63
CA LEU A 86 -20.46 -22.55 3.94
C LEU A 86 -19.97 -21.48 4.94
N GLY A 87 -19.12 -20.54 4.50
CA GLY A 87 -18.71 -19.38 5.31
C GLY A 87 -17.26 -19.40 5.79
N GLN A 88 -16.48 -20.45 5.53
CA GLN A 88 -15.06 -20.51 5.95
C GLN A 88 -14.16 -19.67 5.03
N LYS A 89 -14.32 -18.34 5.13
CA LYS A 89 -13.55 -17.33 4.41
C LYS A 89 -13.39 -16.05 5.24
N LEU A 90 -12.29 -15.32 5.04
CA LEU A 90 -11.98 -14.09 5.77
C LEU A 90 -11.53 -12.99 4.80
N ALA A 91 -12.14 -11.80 4.91
CA ALA A 91 -11.63 -10.58 4.31
C ALA A 91 -11.00 -9.71 5.41
N VAL A 92 -9.77 -9.27 5.19
CA VAL A 92 -9.02 -8.42 6.11
C VAL A 92 -8.69 -7.12 5.38
N ASN A 93 -9.06 -5.98 5.95
CA ASN A 93 -8.57 -4.70 5.47
C ASN A 93 -7.35 -4.30 6.31
N VAL A 94 -6.20 -4.17 5.65
CA VAL A 94 -4.91 -3.86 6.26
C VAL A 94 -4.65 -2.37 6.08
N SER A 95 -4.47 -1.64 7.18
CA SER A 95 -4.00 -0.26 7.09
C SER A 95 -2.52 -0.24 6.70
N ALA A 96 -2.01 0.86 6.16
CA ALA A 96 -0.57 1.03 5.99
C ALA A 96 0.17 0.74 7.32
N ALA A 97 1.32 0.08 7.24
CA ALA A 97 2.27 -0.05 8.34
C ALA A 97 2.62 1.33 8.89
N ARG A 98 2.85 1.50 10.20
CA ARG A 98 3.45 2.75 10.70
C ARG A 98 4.88 2.92 10.16
N ALA A 99 5.03 3.72 9.13
CA ALA A 99 6.19 4.56 8.86
C ALA A 99 5.69 5.99 8.77
N GLU A 100 6.45 6.94 9.31
CA GLU A 100 6.01 8.32 9.54
C GLU A 100 7.24 9.23 9.46
N THR A 101 8.18 8.88 8.57
CA THR A 101 9.37 9.70 8.32
C THR A 101 9.02 10.70 7.24
N GLU A 102 9.13 12.00 7.55
CA GLU A 102 9.07 13.04 6.53
C GLU A 102 10.44 13.18 5.87
N PHE A 103 10.50 12.96 4.56
CA PHE A 103 11.69 13.19 3.76
C PHE A 103 11.59 14.52 3.01
N ILE A 104 12.46 15.46 3.36
CA ILE A 104 12.56 16.72 2.62
C ILE A 104 13.27 16.46 1.29
N VAL A 105 12.53 16.64 0.19
CA VAL A 105 13.05 16.41 -1.17
C VAL A 105 14.15 17.42 -1.48
N GLY A 106 15.33 16.89 -1.82
CA GLY A 106 16.54 17.71 -2.04
C GLY A 106 17.25 18.16 -0.76
N ASP A 107 16.80 17.72 0.43
CA ASP A 107 17.34 18.11 1.73
C ASP A 107 17.42 19.66 1.85
N SER A 108 18.62 20.25 1.99
CA SER A 108 18.81 21.69 2.07
C SER A 108 18.64 22.44 0.74
N LEU A 109 18.69 21.73 -0.40
CA LEU A 109 18.47 22.32 -1.72
C LEU A 109 16.98 22.64 -1.94
N GLY A 110 16.10 21.82 -1.38
CA GLY A 110 14.66 21.87 -1.63
C GLY A 110 14.27 21.45 -3.05
N TRP A 111 13.04 21.75 -3.43
CA TRP A 111 12.47 21.45 -4.74
C TRP A 111 12.62 22.66 -5.69
N THR A 112 13.67 22.61 -6.50
CA THR A 112 14.00 23.61 -7.52
C THR A 112 14.49 22.97 -8.82
N VAL A 113 14.85 23.75 -9.83
CA VAL A 113 15.55 23.29 -11.02
C VAL A 113 17.05 23.19 -10.71
N PRO A 114 17.62 22.00 -10.50
CA PRO A 114 19.01 21.87 -10.06
C PRO A 114 19.99 22.18 -11.20
N SER A 115 21.06 22.90 -10.89
CA SER A 115 22.15 23.18 -11.86
C SER A 115 22.90 21.91 -12.28
N GLY A 116 22.90 20.87 -11.44
CA GLY A 116 23.43 19.54 -11.75
C GLY A 116 22.50 18.67 -12.60
N GLY A 117 21.31 19.15 -12.95
CA GLY A 117 20.31 18.38 -13.69
C GLY A 117 19.72 17.21 -12.88
N ALA A 118 19.15 16.25 -13.59
CA ALA A 118 18.37 15.15 -12.99
C ALA A 118 19.17 14.30 -11.96
N VAL A 119 20.49 14.24 -12.08
CA VAL A 119 21.35 13.45 -11.18
C VAL A 119 21.24 13.88 -9.72
N THR A 120 20.89 15.15 -9.45
CA THR A 120 20.75 15.69 -8.10
C THR A 120 19.69 14.95 -7.30
N TYR A 121 18.47 14.82 -7.83
CA TYR A 121 17.40 14.12 -7.12
C TYR A 121 17.54 12.60 -7.18
N GLN A 122 18.19 12.07 -8.22
CA GLN A 122 18.54 10.65 -8.29
C GLN A 122 19.48 10.24 -7.15
N ASN A 123 20.55 11.01 -6.92
CA ASN A 123 21.48 10.77 -5.81
C ASN A 123 20.81 10.95 -4.44
N TRP A 124 19.94 11.96 -4.31
CA TRP A 124 19.17 12.19 -3.08
C TRP A 124 18.27 10.99 -2.75
N ALA A 125 17.57 10.44 -3.74
CA ALA A 125 16.68 9.30 -3.57
C ALA A 125 17.47 7.98 -3.34
N ALA A 126 18.59 7.80 -4.04
CA ALA A 126 19.40 6.58 -3.96
C ALA A 126 19.97 6.29 -2.55
N ASN A 127 20.14 7.32 -1.72
CA ASN A 127 20.62 7.19 -0.35
C ASN A 127 19.50 7.02 0.69
N LYS A 128 18.25 6.83 0.26
CA LYS A 128 17.08 6.74 1.13
C LYS A 128 16.34 5.43 0.88
N THR A 129 15.65 4.97 1.91
CA THR A 129 14.71 3.85 1.82
C THR A 129 13.34 4.39 2.18
N PHE A 130 12.45 4.42 1.20
CA PHE A 130 11.08 4.85 1.37
C PHE A 130 10.21 3.62 1.64
N VAL A 131 9.35 3.71 2.63
CA VAL A 131 8.37 2.67 2.92
C VAL A 131 6.97 3.26 2.94
N VAL A 132 5.98 2.39 2.72
CA VAL A 132 4.57 2.77 2.80
C VAL A 132 4.29 3.41 4.16
N GLY A 133 3.70 4.61 4.14
CA GLY A 133 3.44 5.46 5.30
C GLY A 133 4.35 6.69 5.43
N ASP A 134 5.56 6.68 4.85
CA ASP A 134 6.43 7.86 4.84
C ASP A 134 5.84 8.99 4.00
N SER A 135 6.32 10.23 4.19
CA SER A 135 5.91 11.38 3.38
C SER A 135 7.10 12.07 2.69
N LEU A 136 6.83 12.68 1.55
CA LEU A 136 7.77 13.51 0.80
C LEU A 136 7.36 14.97 0.95
N LYS A 137 8.21 15.79 1.58
CA LYS A 137 8.03 17.24 1.67
C LYS A 137 8.78 17.94 0.55
N PHE A 138 8.04 18.55 -0.37
CA PHE A 138 8.55 19.39 -1.44
C PHE A 138 8.56 20.86 -1.01
N ASN A 139 9.73 21.36 -0.62
CA ASN A 139 9.91 22.77 -0.28
C ASN A 139 10.15 23.61 -1.54
N PHE A 140 9.16 24.41 -1.94
CA PHE A 140 9.28 25.37 -3.04
C PHE A 140 8.48 26.65 -2.79
N THR A 141 8.77 27.71 -3.56
CA THR A 141 8.01 28.97 -3.49
C THR A 141 6.77 28.88 -4.39
N THR A 142 5.58 29.07 -3.83
CA THR A 142 4.31 29.15 -4.56
C THR A 142 4.41 30.12 -5.73
N GLY A 143 3.97 29.67 -6.92
CA GLY A 143 4.04 30.46 -8.16
C GLY A 143 5.39 30.41 -8.89
N ALA A 144 6.47 29.92 -8.25
CA ALA A 144 7.74 29.67 -8.92
C ALA A 144 7.87 28.22 -9.40
N HIS A 145 7.42 27.28 -8.58
CA HIS A 145 7.46 25.85 -8.87
C HIS A 145 6.15 25.18 -8.44
N ASP A 146 5.99 23.93 -8.86
CA ASP A 146 4.93 23.02 -8.47
C ASP A 146 5.48 21.59 -8.40
N VAL A 147 4.68 20.66 -7.90
CA VAL A 147 4.98 19.23 -7.95
C VAL A 147 3.76 18.47 -8.50
N ALA A 148 4.01 17.60 -9.47
CA ALA A 148 3.00 16.71 -10.03
C ALA A 148 3.47 15.26 -9.95
N GLU A 149 2.61 14.38 -9.43
CA GLU A 149 2.80 12.95 -9.53
C GLU A 149 2.28 12.47 -10.88
N VAL A 150 3.05 11.59 -11.54
CA VAL A 150 2.75 11.13 -12.89
C VAL A 150 3.07 9.66 -13.09
N THR A 151 2.61 9.11 -14.21
CA THR A 151 3.01 7.76 -14.63
C THR A 151 4.49 7.73 -15.05
N LYS A 152 5.10 6.54 -15.02
CA LYS A 152 6.47 6.30 -15.54
C LYS A 152 6.67 6.82 -16.96
N ALA A 153 5.66 6.63 -17.83
CA ALA A 153 5.70 7.06 -19.22
C ALA A 153 5.71 8.60 -19.32
N ALA A 154 4.85 9.27 -18.57
CA ALA A 154 4.79 10.73 -18.50
C ALA A 154 6.06 11.33 -17.88
N PHE A 155 6.61 10.71 -16.83
CA PHE A 155 7.89 11.11 -16.24
C PHE A 155 9.04 11.04 -17.26
N THR A 156 9.16 9.93 -17.99
CA THR A 156 10.21 9.74 -19.00
C THR A 156 10.08 10.73 -20.15
N ALA A 157 8.85 11.08 -20.54
CA ALA A 157 8.57 12.04 -21.59
C ALA A 157 8.61 13.50 -21.12
N CYS A 158 8.81 13.75 -19.82
CA CYS A 158 8.61 15.06 -19.17
C CYS A 158 7.25 15.68 -19.54
N ASN A 159 6.19 14.86 -19.59
CA ASN A 159 4.85 15.27 -19.96
C ASN A 159 4.01 15.57 -18.72
N GLY A 160 3.69 16.85 -18.50
CA GLY A 160 2.84 17.28 -17.40
C GLY A 160 1.34 17.12 -17.62
N THR A 161 0.89 16.69 -18.80
CA THR A 161 -0.55 16.61 -19.11
C THR A 161 -1.22 15.50 -18.29
N ASN A 162 -2.37 15.80 -17.68
CA ASN A 162 -3.17 14.86 -16.88
C ASN A 162 -2.35 14.12 -15.81
N PRO A 163 -1.79 14.85 -14.83
CA PRO A 163 -1.06 14.23 -13.74
C PRO A 163 -2.01 13.41 -12.85
N ILE A 164 -1.42 12.49 -12.08
CA ILE A 164 -2.13 11.72 -11.05
C ILE A 164 -2.55 12.66 -9.91
N SER A 165 -1.65 13.55 -9.51
CA SER A 165 -1.88 14.63 -8.55
C SER A 165 -1.04 15.86 -8.91
N HIS A 166 -1.46 17.05 -8.50
CA HIS A 166 -0.78 18.32 -8.81
C HIS A 166 -0.95 19.34 -7.69
N GLU A 167 0.17 19.71 -7.07
CA GLU A 167 0.23 20.71 -6.00
C GLU A 167 0.92 21.97 -6.51
N THR A 168 0.18 23.09 -6.53
CA THR A 168 0.68 24.40 -7.01
C THR A 168 1.13 25.34 -5.89
N GLU A 169 0.91 24.96 -4.63
CA GLU A 169 1.28 25.73 -3.45
C GLU A 169 2.33 24.98 -2.64
N GLY A 170 3.36 25.70 -2.19
CA GLY A 170 4.49 25.14 -1.44
C GLY A 170 4.53 25.62 0.01
N PRO A 171 5.08 24.83 0.94
CA PRO A 171 5.58 23.47 0.75
C PRO A 171 4.43 22.46 0.56
N ALA A 172 4.65 21.46 -0.29
CA ALA A 172 3.69 20.38 -0.52
C ALA A 172 4.15 19.11 0.19
N ASP A 173 3.26 18.47 0.96
CA ASP A 173 3.50 17.20 1.64
C ASP A 173 2.72 16.09 0.92
N ILE A 174 3.41 15.05 0.46
CA ILE A 174 2.81 13.92 -0.27
C ILE A 174 3.07 12.62 0.49
N ASP A 175 2.00 11.92 0.88
CA ASP A 175 2.09 10.65 1.58
C ASP A 175 2.31 9.47 0.61
N LEU A 176 3.20 8.55 0.97
CA LEU A 176 3.46 7.31 0.23
C LEU A 176 2.52 6.20 0.69
N GLU A 177 1.28 6.23 0.22
CA GLU A 177 0.22 5.31 0.67
C GLU A 177 0.30 3.91 0.06
N THR A 178 1.02 3.75 -1.05
CA THR A 178 1.12 2.50 -1.81
C THR A 178 2.56 2.06 -2.01
N ALA A 179 2.80 0.74 -2.05
CA ALA A 179 4.10 0.22 -2.46
C ALA A 179 4.24 0.31 -3.99
N GLY A 180 5.42 0.71 -4.48
CA GLY A 180 5.70 0.77 -5.91
C GLY A 180 6.63 1.91 -6.28
N GLU A 181 6.85 2.08 -7.58
CA GLU A 181 7.58 3.23 -8.11
C GLU A 181 6.64 4.44 -8.20
N HIS A 182 6.98 5.54 -7.53
CA HIS A 182 6.30 6.84 -7.66
C HIS A 182 7.17 7.81 -8.44
N TYR A 183 6.56 8.61 -9.32
CA TYR A 183 7.28 9.54 -10.19
C TYR A 183 6.74 10.95 -10.03
N PHE A 184 7.65 11.88 -9.71
CA PHE A 184 7.31 13.29 -9.51
C PHE A 184 8.12 14.16 -10.46
N HIS A 185 7.49 15.17 -11.03
CA HIS A 185 8.20 16.19 -11.78
C HIS A 185 7.53 17.56 -11.62
N LEU A 186 8.26 18.59 -12.03
CA LEU A 186 7.76 19.95 -12.10
C LEU A 186 6.93 20.09 -13.39
N HIS A 187 5.70 20.57 -13.26
CA HIS A 187 4.70 20.61 -14.34
C HIS A 187 4.86 21.86 -15.21
N ARG A 188 5.26 23.01 -14.65
CA ARG A 188 5.41 24.26 -15.42
C ARG A 188 6.84 24.57 -15.87
N ARG A 189 7.08 24.57 -17.18
CA ARG A 189 8.08 25.49 -17.74
C ARG A 189 7.52 26.90 -17.80
#